data_AF-A0A7V9JQ37-F1
#
_entry.id   AF-A0A7V9JQ37-F1
#
_cell.length_a   1.000
_cell.length_b   1.000
_cell.length_c   1.000
_cell.angle_alpha   90.00
_cell.angle_beta   90.00
_cell.angle_gamma   90.00
#
_symmetry.space_group_name_H-M   'P 1'
#
loop_
_entity.id
_entity.type
_entity.pdbx_description
1 polymer ?
#
loop_
_entity_poly.entity_id
_entity_poly.type
_entity_poly.pdbx_seq_one_letter_code
_entity_poly.pdbx_strand_id
1 'polypeptide(L)'
;MSWMPEQISRIGTVAALTGAREGELFALREGDLDFDDETLLVVTTGGNPRGRTKTRGSKRTIDLAPLATQFLREQLMARWHTQGRLVFPAPEGGLWNKDNFTARVIRPAVQRAIAKYRRDHGLTRHDSTPFDGLTFHDLRHTCASLMIAASNRAGAGQAVTVKAIAEQLGHTDGGVLVLRRYGHLFKGTRRQAARALDEYVRSTASVSAASTSEALQNGPARG
;
A
#
# COMPACT_ATOMS: atom_id res chain seq x y z
N MET A 1 -22.58 9.88 17.34
CA MET A 1 -21.30 9.35 17.86
C MET A 1 -20.97 8.08 17.09
N SER A 2 -19.78 7.97 16.47
CA SER A 2 -19.38 6.75 15.75
C SER A 2 -19.33 5.56 16.72
N TRP A 3 -19.81 4.39 16.29
CA TRP A 3 -19.77 3.16 17.12
C TRP A 3 -18.34 2.71 17.44
N MET A 4 -17.40 3.03 16.54
CA MET A 4 -15.99 2.69 16.67
C MET A 4 -15.22 3.98 16.92
N PRO A 5 -14.40 4.04 17.99
CA PRO A 5 -13.49 5.15 18.22
C PRO A 5 -12.62 5.43 17.00
N GLU A 6 -12.41 6.71 16.69
CA GLU A 6 -11.70 7.14 15.48
C GLU A 6 -10.25 6.61 15.43
N GLN A 7 -9.64 6.48 16.60
CA GLN A 7 -8.30 5.92 16.76
C GLN A 7 -8.22 4.42 16.37
N ILE A 8 -9.34 3.69 16.48
CA ILE A 8 -9.44 2.28 16.10
C ILE A 8 -9.83 2.17 14.61
N SER A 9 -10.69 3.08 14.12
CA SER A 9 -11.14 3.05 12.73
C SER A 9 -9.99 3.26 11.72
N ARG A 10 -8.99 4.08 12.08
CA ARG A 10 -7.83 4.36 11.21
C ARG A 10 -6.98 3.13 10.92
N ILE A 11 -7.01 2.09 11.77
CA ILE A 11 -6.25 0.84 11.55
C ILE A 11 -6.62 0.23 10.20
N GLY A 12 -7.92 0.15 9.89
CA GLY A 12 -8.39 -0.46 8.64
C GLY A 12 -7.98 0.34 7.40
N THR A 13 -8.11 1.67 7.47
CA THR A 13 -7.72 2.56 6.38
C THR A 13 -6.22 2.50 6.12
N VAL A 14 -5.39 2.58 7.17
CA VAL A 14 -3.93 2.48 7.04
C VAL A 14 -3.52 1.10 6.51
N ALA A 15 -4.17 0.02 6.96
CA ALA A 15 -3.93 -1.32 6.41
C ALA A 15 -4.22 -1.40 4.91
N ALA A 16 -5.32 -0.79 4.45
CA ALA A 16 -5.69 -0.77 3.04
C ALA A 16 -4.78 0.12 2.17
N LEU A 17 -4.15 1.15 2.75
CA LEU A 17 -3.26 2.05 2.03
C LEU A 17 -1.78 1.60 2.05
N THR A 18 -1.38 0.80 3.03
CA THR A 18 0.03 0.35 3.19
C THR A 18 0.24 -1.11 2.83
N GLY A 19 -0.79 -1.95 2.94
CA GLY A 19 -0.65 -3.40 2.77
C GLY A 19 0.12 -4.10 3.90
N ALA A 20 0.35 -3.39 5.01
CA ALA A 20 0.97 -3.96 6.20
C ALA A 20 0.13 -5.12 6.78
N ARG A 21 0.80 -6.15 7.29
CA ARG A 21 0.14 -7.27 7.96
C ARG A 21 -0.42 -6.80 9.30
N GLU A 22 -1.47 -7.45 9.77
CA GLU A 22 -2.12 -7.16 11.05
C GLU A 22 -1.15 -7.03 12.22
N GLY A 23 -0.28 -8.02 12.42
CA GLY A 23 0.72 -7.99 13.49
C GLY A 23 1.78 -6.90 13.32
N GLU A 24 2.08 -6.49 12.09
CA GLU A 24 3.02 -5.40 11.81
C GLU A 24 2.41 -4.05 12.22
N LEU A 25 1.11 -3.84 11.93
CA LEU A 25 0.40 -2.63 12.36
C LEU A 25 0.22 -2.56 13.87
N PHE A 26 -0.06 -3.69 14.54
CA PHE A 26 -0.20 -3.70 15.99
C PHE A 26 1.12 -3.41 16.70
N ALA A 27 2.24 -3.86 16.13
CA ALA A 27 3.57 -3.64 16.68
C ALA A 27 4.18 -2.27 16.28
N LEU A 28 3.54 -1.52 15.39
CA LEU A 28 4.04 -0.27 14.84
C LEU A 28 4.23 0.79 15.94
N ARG A 29 5.43 1.38 15.99
CA ARG A 29 5.78 2.45 16.92
C ARG A 29 6.04 3.74 16.19
N GLU A 30 5.93 4.84 16.91
CA GLU A 30 6.22 6.19 16.40
C GLU A 30 7.61 6.30 15.78
N GLY A 31 8.62 5.64 16.38
CA GLY A 31 9.99 5.65 15.84
C GLY A 31 10.20 4.79 14.59
N ASP A 32 9.19 4.04 14.15
CA ASP A 32 9.22 3.31 12.88
C ASP A 32 8.69 4.16 11.71
N LEU A 33 8.20 5.37 11.98
CA LEU A 33 7.65 6.30 11.00
C LEU A 33 8.68 7.40 10.71
N ASP A 34 9.01 7.56 9.44
CA ASP A 34 9.76 8.71 8.95
C ASP A 34 8.82 9.56 8.09
N PHE A 35 8.40 10.71 8.61
CA PHE A 35 7.47 11.56 7.90
C PHE A 35 8.15 12.57 6.97
N ASP A 36 9.47 12.71 7.04
CA ASP A 36 10.23 13.56 6.13
C ASP A 36 10.50 12.78 4.83
N ASP A 37 10.83 11.50 4.96
CA ASP A 37 11.00 10.58 3.82
C ASP A 37 9.69 9.87 3.42
N GLU A 38 8.58 10.13 4.11
CA GLU A 38 7.27 9.47 3.92
C GLU A 38 7.34 7.93 3.93
N THR A 39 8.07 7.36 4.89
CA THR A 39 8.24 5.91 4.99
C THR A 39 7.81 5.31 6.32
N LEU A 40 7.46 4.02 6.26
CA LEU A 40 7.17 3.19 7.42
C LEU A 40 8.10 1.97 7.41
N LEU A 41 8.88 1.82 8.48
CA LEU A 41 9.76 0.69 8.67
C LEU A 41 9.01 -0.50 9.27
N VAL A 42 8.91 -1.59 8.50
CA VAL A 42 8.37 -2.85 9.02
C VAL A 42 9.51 -3.74 9.46
N VAL A 43 9.58 -3.97 10.78
CA VAL A 43 10.49 -4.95 11.38
C VAL A 43 9.74 -6.27 11.54
N THR A 44 10.12 -7.30 10.78
CA THR A 44 9.53 -8.63 10.94
C THR A 44 9.99 -9.23 12.28
N THR A 45 9.08 -9.34 13.26
CA THR A 45 9.40 -9.94 14.57
C THR A 45 9.53 -11.46 14.46
N GLY A 46 10.75 -11.91 14.16
CA GLY A 46 11.23 -13.28 14.36
C GLY A 46 12.19 -13.42 15.56
N GLY A 47 12.11 -12.53 16.55
CA GLY A 47 12.89 -12.65 17.78
C GLY A 47 13.00 -11.34 18.57
N ASN A 48 12.73 -11.44 19.88
CA ASN A 48 13.07 -10.58 21.02
C ASN A 48 13.17 -9.04 20.78
N PRO A 49 12.39 -8.19 21.48
CA PRO A 49 12.36 -6.72 21.29
C PRO A 49 13.65 -5.94 21.63
N ARG A 50 14.75 -6.62 21.99
CA ARG A 50 16.00 -5.98 22.47
C ARG A 50 17.26 -6.30 21.66
N GLY A 51 17.14 -6.91 20.49
CA GLY A 51 18.29 -7.20 19.62
C GLY A 51 18.42 -6.22 18.46
N ARG A 52 19.21 -5.16 18.61
CA ARG A 52 19.75 -4.35 17.50
C ARG A 52 20.78 -5.15 16.68
N THR A 53 20.48 -6.38 16.29
CA THR A 53 21.35 -7.23 15.47
C THR A 53 20.52 -8.39 14.90
N LYS A 54 19.79 -8.13 13.81
CA LYS A 54 19.37 -9.20 12.91
C LYS A 54 19.32 -8.65 11.49
N THR A 55 19.83 -9.46 10.58
CA THR A 55 20.40 -9.14 9.26
C THR A 55 19.53 -8.26 8.35
N ARG A 56 20.19 -7.56 7.42
CA ARG A 56 19.67 -6.63 6.39
C ARG A 56 18.51 -7.18 5.53
N GLY A 57 18.16 -8.47 5.66
CA GLY A 57 17.06 -9.13 4.94
C GLY A 57 15.71 -9.22 5.68
N SER A 58 15.60 -8.76 6.93
CA SER A 58 14.36 -8.89 7.74
C SER A 58 13.59 -7.56 7.95
N LYS A 59 13.98 -6.51 7.23
CA LYS A 59 13.36 -5.18 7.29
C LYS A 59 12.88 -4.82 5.89
N ARG A 60 11.64 -4.38 5.77
CA ARG A 60 11.17 -3.71 4.56
C ARG A 60 10.70 -2.31 4.92
N THR A 61 10.90 -1.41 4.00
CA THR A 61 10.33 -0.07 4.07
C THR A 61 9.08 -0.05 3.20
N ILE A 62 8.02 0.56 3.72
CA ILE A 62 6.77 0.82 3.01
C ILE A 62 6.76 2.31 2.70
N ASP A 63 6.68 2.66 1.43
CA ASP A 63 6.48 4.05 1.01
C ASP A 63 5.03 4.43 1.30
N LEU A 64 4.83 5.56 1.97
CA LEU A 64 3.52 6.04 2.40
C LEU A 64 2.95 6.99 1.34
N ALA A 65 1.75 6.68 0.85
CA ALA A 65 0.98 7.66 0.11
C ALA A 65 0.63 8.86 1.03
N PRO A 66 0.51 10.09 0.51
CA PRO A 66 0.20 11.28 1.33
C PRO A 66 -1.03 11.12 2.24
N LEU A 67 -2.05 10.40 1.76
CA LEU A 67 -3.24 10.10 2.54
C LEU A 67 -2.94 9.16 3.73
N ALA A 68 -2.07 8.17 3.55
CA ALA A 68 -1.63 7.29 4.64
C ALA A 68 -0.80 8.07 5.67
N THR A 69 0.10 8.93 5.20
CA THR A 69 0.91 9.85 6.02
C THR A 69 0.01 10.75 6.87
N GLN A 70 -1.03 11.34 6.28
CA GLN A 70 -2.03 12.14 6.99
C GLN A 70 -2.71 11.33 8.10
N PHE A 71 -3.26 10.16 7.79
CA PHE A 71 -3.94 9.33 8.78
C PHE A 71 -3.02 8.87 9.92
N LEU A 72 -1.75 8.60 9.63
CA LEU A 72 -0.76 8.26 10.65
C LEU A 72 -0.48 9.46 11.56
N ARG A 73 -0.31 10.68 11.01
CA ARG A 73 -0.14 11.89 11.83
C ARG A 73 -1.35 12.15 12.73
N GLU A 74 -2.56 12.09 12.18
CA GLU A 74 -3.80 12.24 12.95
C GLU A 74 -3.91 11.17 14.05
N GLN A 75 -3.55 9.93 13.74
CA GLN A 75 -3.53 8.84 14.71
C GLN A 75 -2.56 9.13 15.86
N LEU A 76 -1.35 9.63 15.58
CA LEU A 76 -0.37 9.96 16.62
C LEU A 76 -0.87 11.07 17.55
N MET A 77 -1.63 12.03 17.03
CA MET A 77 -2.25 13.11 17.81
C MET A 77 -3.45 12.63 18.62
N ALA A 78 -4.25 11.73 18.05
CA ALA A 78 -5.49 11.28 18.67
C ALA A 78 -5.30 10.16 19.69
N ARG A 79 -4.31 9.26 19.49
CA ARG A 79 -4.13 8.05 20.32
C ARG A 79 -3.98 8.37 21.81
N TRP A 80 -4.46 7.45 22.66
CA TRP A 80 -4.15 7.47 24.08
C TRP A 80 -2.63 7.34 24.31
N HIS A 81 -2.12 7.89 25.41
CA HIS A 81 -0.72 7.67 25.79
C HIS A 81 -0.45 6.19 26.06
N THR A 82 0.66 5.67 25.54
CA THR A 82 0.95 4.23 25.52
C THR A 82 2.32 3.93 26.09
N GLN A 83 2.46 2.76 26.70
CA GLN A 83 3.78 2.23 27.02
C GLN A 83 4.49 1.85 25.72
N GLY A 84 5.63 2.49 25.44
CA GLY A 84 6.46 2.18 24.28
C GLY A 84 6.06 2.84 22.95
N ARG A 85 5.25 3.91 22.97
CA ARG A 85 4.97 4.77 21.80
C ARG A 85 4.32 4.04 20.61
N LEU A 86 3.43 3.10 20.89
CA LEU A 86 2.62 2.42 19.87
C LEU A 86 1.77 3.43 19.08
N VAL A 87 1.67 3.25 17.76
CA VAL A 87 0.80 4.07 16.90
C VAL A 87 -0.66 3.70 17.10
N PHE A 88 -0.95 2.39 17.22
CA PHE A 88 -2.29 1.85 17.40
C PHE A 88 -2.40 1.04 18.71
N PRO A 89 -2.44 1.70 19.88
CA PRO A 89 -2.65 0.99 21.14
C PRO A 89 -4.03 0.32 21.20
N ALA A 90 -4.09 -0.82 21.88
CA ALA A 90 -5.34 -1.35 22.41
C ALA A 90 -5.89 -0.42 23.52
N PRO A 91 -7.19 -0.50 23.88
CA PRO A 91 -7.78 0.32 24.95
C PRO A 91 -7.02 0.25 26.29
N GLU A 92 -6.37 -0.88 26.57
CA GLU A 92 -5.56 -1.11 27.76
C GLU A 92 -4.13 -0.51 27.66
N GLY A 93 -3.80 0.16 26.55
CA GLY A 93 -2.52 0.84 26.32
C GLY A 93 -1.39 -0.04 25.75
N GLY A 94 -1.66 -1.34 25.55
CA GLY A 94 -0.71 -2.33 25.02
C GLY A 94 -0.94 -2.71 23.56
N LEU A 95 -0.35 -3.85 23.15
CA LEU A 95 -0.57 -4.43 21.83
C LEU A 95 -1.98 -5.02 21.72
N TRP A 96 -2.57 -4.95 20.53
CA TRP A 96 -3.79 -5.69 20.23
C TRP A 96 -3.54 -7.20 20.23
N ASN A 97 -4.43 -7.94 20.88
CA ASN A 97 -4.56 -9.37 20.66
C ASN A 97 -5.39 -9.60 19.38
N LYS A 98 -4.86 -10.40 18.45
CA LYS A 98 -5.46 -10.67 17.14
C LYS A 98 -6.87 -11.25 17.20
N ASP A 99 -7.11 -12.22 18.07
CA ASP A 99 -8.41 -12.87 18.17
C ASP A 99 -9.45 -11.92 18.76
N ASN A 100 -9.06 -11.16 19.77
CA ASN A 100 -9.90 -10.11 20.35
C ASN A 100 -10.20 -9.00 19.35
N PHE A 101 -9.20 -8.54 18.59
CA PHE A 101 -9.41 -7.52 17.55
C PHE A 101 -10.36 -8.02 16.46
N THR A 102 -10.16 -9.26 15.99
CA THR A 102 -11.06 -9.88 15.02
C THR A 102 -12.49 -9.97 15.55
N ALA A 103 -12.66 -10.48 16.78
CA ALA A 103 -13.96 -10.70 17.39
C ALA A 103 -14.71 -9.41 17.73
N ARG A 104 -14.00 -8.37 18.21
CA ARG A 104 -14.59 -7.15 18.77
C ARG A 104 -14.57 -5.96 17.83
N VAL A 105 -13.68 -5.95 16.83
CA VAL A 105 -13.55 -4.83 15.88
C VAL A 105 -13.95 -5.27 14.48
N ILE A 106 -13.28 -6.27 13.91
CA ILE A 106 -13.48 -6.63 12.49
C ILE A 106 -14.84 -7.26 12.23
N ARG A 107 -15.24 -8.30 12.96
CA ARG A 107 -16.55 -8.93 12.76
C ARG A 107 -17.70 -7.94 12.91
N PRO A 108 -17.77 -7.10 13.97
CA PRO A 108 -18.83 -6.09 14.07
C PRO A 108 -18.76 -5.01 12.99
N ALA A 109 -17.57 -4.58 12.57
CA ALA A 109 -17.41 -3.61 11.49
C ALA A 109 -17.94 -4.14 10.15
N VAL A 110 -17.60 -5.39 9.81
CA VAL A 110 -18.10 -6.09 8.61
C VAL A 110 -19.61 -6.25 8.67
N GLN A 111 -20.17 -6.72 9.80
CA GLN A 111 -21.62 -6.85 9.97
C GLN A 111 -22.36 -5.51 9.78
N ARG A 112 -21.78 -4.41 10.27
CA ARG A 112 -22.34 -3.06 10.06
C ARG A 112 -22.24 -2.60 8.62
N ALA A 113 -21.13 -2.89 7.93
CA ALA A 113 -20.95 -2.60 6.51
C ALA A 113 -21.97 -3.38 5.66
N ILE A 114 -22.14 -4.68 5.92
CA ILE A 114 -23.17 -5.54 5.31
C ILE A 114 -24.56 -4.93 5.52
N ALA A 115 -24.91 -4.62 6.77
CA ALA A 115 -26.23 -4.08 7.10
C ALA A 115 -26.48 -2.72 6.43
N LYS A 116 -25.47 -1.86 6.35
CA LYS A 116 -25.57 -0.58 5.62
C LYS A 116 -25.75 -0.82 4.13
N TYR A 117 -24.90 -1.64 3.52
CA TYR A 117 -24.97 -1.95 2.08
C TYR A 117 -26.34 -2.51 1.69
N ARG A 118 -26.88 -3.44 2.49
CA ARG A 118 -28.21 -4.00 2.26
C ARG A 118 -29.30 -2.94 2.30
N ARG A 119 -29.29 -2.05 3.30
CA ARG A 119 -30.25 -0.93 3.36
C ARG A 119 -30.14 -0.01 2.15
N ASP A 120 -28.92 0.35 1.77
CA ASP A 120 -28.67 1.29 0.66
C ASP A 120 -29.07 0.70 -0.71
N HIS A 121 -29.11 -0.64 -0.84
CA HIS A 121 -29.41 -1.34 -2.10
C HIS A 121 -30.71 -2.16 -2.06
N GLY A 122 -31.54 -2.01 -1.03
CA GLY A 122 -32.83 -2.71 -0.91
C GLY A 122 -32.71 -4.25 -0.81
N LEU A 123 -31.60 -4.76 -0.28
CA LEU A 123 -31.32 -6.19 -0.20
C LEU A 123 -31.84 -6.81 1.11
N THR A 124 -32.23 -8.07 1.04
CA THR A 124 -32.66 -8.89 2.16
C THR A 124 -31.47 -9.51 2.91
N ARG A 125 -31.73 -10.17 4.04
CA ARG A 125 -30.71 -10.88 4.83
C ARG A 125 -30.08 -12.07 4.10
N HIS A 126 -30.74 -12.60 3.08
CA HIS A 126 -30.29 -13.76 2.31
C HIS A 126 -29.47 -13.37 1.08
N ASP A 127 -29.56 -12.11 0.65
CA ASP A 127 -28.80 -11.62 -0.48
C ASP A 127 -27.33 -11.45 -0.12
N SER A 128 -26.47 -11.86 -1.04
CA SER A 128 -25.02 -11.71 -0.92
C SER A 128 -24.60 -10.25 -1.02
N THR A 129 -23.51 -9.91 -0.34
CA THR A 129 -22.92 -8.57 -0.36
C THR A 129 -21.43 -8.63 -0.69
N PRO A 130 -20.84 -7.52 -1.17
CA PRO A 130 -19.38 -7.44 -1.39
C PRO A 130 -18.54 -7.63 -0.12
N PHE A 131 -19.15 -7.58 1.06
CA PHE A 131 -18.46 -7.67 2.36
C PHE A 131 -18.60 -9.06 3.00
N ASP A 132 -19.30 -9.99 2.35
CA ASP A 132 -19.47 -11.35 2.88
C ASP A 132 -18.12 -12.07 2.92
N GLY A 133 -17.77 -12.60 4.10
CA GLY A 133 -16.49 -13.28 4.31
C GLY A 133 -15.28 -12.35 4.41
N LEU A 134 -15.46 -11.02 4.41
CA LEU A 134 -14.35 -10.07 4.50
C LEU A 134 -13.59 -10.22 5.83
N THR A 135 -12.28 -10.31 5.72
CA THR A 135 -11.31 -10.44 6.82
C THR A 135 -10.35 -9.25 6.84
N PHE A 136 -9.54 -9.15 7.90
CA PHE A 136 -8.50 -8.11 7.96
C PHE A 136 -7.45 -8.28 6.85
N HIS A 137 -7.12 -9.52 6.47
CA HIS A 137 -6.14 -9.78 5.42
C HIS A 137 -6.60 -9.27 4.05
N ASP A 138 -7.92 -9.16 3.84
CA ASP A 138 -8.46 -8.64 2.59
C ASP A 138 -8.13 -7.16 2.39
N LEU A 139 -7.86 -6.39 3.44
CA LEU A 139 -7.38 -5.00 3.32
C LEU A 139 -6.02 -4.93 2.63
N ARG A 140 -5.15 -5.91 2.88
CA ARG A 140 -3.88 -6.05 2.15
C ARG A 140 -4.11 -6.44 0.70
N HIS A 141 -5.11 -7.27 0.41
CA HIS A 141 -5.54 -7.56 -0.96
C HIS A 141 -6.12 -6.31 -1.67
N THR A 142 -6.83 -5.46 -0.92
CA THR A 142 -7.31 -4.15 -1.38
C THR A 142 -6.14 -3.24 -1.75
N CYS A 143 -5.12 -3.12 -0.90
CA CYS A 143 -3.92 -2.33 -1.20
C CYS A 143 -3.30 -2.75 -2.55
N ALA A 144 -3.08 -4.06 -2.75
CA ALA A 144 -2.52 -4.57 -3.99
C ALA A 144 -3.39 -4.23 -5.20
N SER A 145 -4.70 -4.44 -5.09
CA SER A 145 -5.67 -4.14 -6.15
C SER A 145 -5.69 -2.64 -6.50
N LEU A 146 -5.62 -1.76 -5.49
CA LEU A 146 -5.57 -0.31 -5.66
C LEU A 146 -4.27 0.15 -6.33
N MET A 147 -3.12 -0.40 -5.94
CA MET A 147 -1.84 -0.12 -6.60
C MET A 147 -1.87 -0.52 -8.08
N ILE A 148 -2.46 -1.68 -8.42
CA ILE A 148 -2.61 -2.12 -9.81
C ILE A 148 -3.56 -1.20 -10.57
N ALA A 149 -4.70 -0.83 -9.97
CA ALA A 149 -5.65 0.08 -10.60
C ALA A 149 -5.05 1.48 -10.84
N ALA A 150 -4.28 2.00 -9.88
CA ALA A 150 -3.52 3.24 -10.03
C ALA A 150 -2.48 3.12 -11.16
N SER A 151 -1.73 2.01 -11.21
CA SER A 151 -0.78 1.76 -12.30
C SER A 151 -1.45 1.73 -13.67
N ASN A 152 -2.59 1.06 -13.77
CA ASN A 152 -3.35 0.98 -15.02
C ASN A 152 -3.83 2.35 -15.48
N ARG A 153 -4.09 3.28 -14.54
CA ARG A 153 -4.55 4.64 -14.82
C ARG A 153 -3.41 5.60 -15.19
N ALA A 154 -2.24 5.46 -14.58
CA ALA A 154 -1.07 6.30 -14.82
C ALA A 154 -0.42 6.06 -16.21
N GLY A 155 -0.76 4.96 -16.87
CA GLY A 155 -0.23 4.62 -18.19
C GLY A 155 1.25 4.20 -18.16
N ALA A 156 1.85 4.05 -19.34
CA ALA A 156 3.19 3.47 -19.46
C ALA A 156 4.34 4.34 -18.91
N GLY A 157 4.12 5.65 -18.72
CA GLY A 157 5.15 6.61 -18.27
C GLY A 157 5.35 6.68 -16.75
N GLN A 158 4.42 6.18 -15.94
CA GLN A 158 4.50 6.11 -14.47
C GLN A 158 4.00 4.73 -14.02
N ALA A 159 4.75 3.68 -14.34
CA ALA A 159 4.34 2.32 -14.02
C ALA A 159 4.70 1.96 -12.57
N VAL A 160 3.69 1.73 -11.74
CA VAL A 160 3.90 0.96 -10.51
C VAL A 160 4.22 -0.47 -10.94
N THR A 161 5.47 -0.88 -10.76
CA THR A 161 5.90 -2.19 -11.24
C THR A 161 5.33 -3.31 -10.35
N VAL A 162 5.14 -4.50 -10.93
CA VAL A 162 4.80 -5.72 -10.17
C VAL A 162 5.79 -5.95 -9.03
N LYS A 163 7.08 -5.65 -9.28
CA LYS A 163 8.15 -5.73 -8.28
C LYS A 163 7.91 -4.74 -7.13
N ALA A 164 7.61 -3.48 -7.41
CA ALA A 164 7.32 -2.48 -6.39
C ALA A 164 6.12 -2.88 -5.51
N ILE A 165 5.06 -3.42 -6.12
CA ILE A 165 3.90 -3.97 -5.38
C ILE A 165 4.34 -5.13 -4.48
N ALA A 166 5.17 -6.04 -5.00
CA ALA A 166 5.68 -7.16 -4.23
C ALA A 166 6.56 -6.72 -3.05
N GLU A 167 7.43 -5.74 -3.26
CA GLU A 167 8.32 -5.16 -2.25
C GLU A 167 7.51 -4.45 -1.15
N GLN A 168 6.54 -3.60 -1.51
CA GLN A 168 5.61 -2.94 -0.58
C GLN A 168 4.90 -3.98 0.32
N LEU A 169 4.38 -5.05 -0.30
CA LEU A 169 3.73 -6.14 0.41
C LEU A 169 4.73 -6.98 1.20
N GLY A 170 6.03 -6.95 0.91
CA GLY A 170 7.02 -7.83 1.53
C GLY A 170 6.86 -9.26 1.07
N HIS A 171 6.68 -9.46 -0.23
CA HIS A 171 6.85 -10.75 -0.90
C HIS A 171 8.30 -10.84 -1.40
N THR A 172 8.96 -11.96 -1.07
CA THR A 172 10.38 -12.19 -1.43
C THR A 172 10.56 -12.93 -2.75
N ASP A 173 9.46 -13.22 -3.45
CA ASP A 173 9.40 -14.07 -4.64
C ASP A 173 9.46 -13.27 -5.96
N GLY A 174 9.88 -12.01 -5.89
CA GLY A 174 10.00 -11.13 -7.06
C GLY A 174 8.66 -10.79 -7.73
N GLY A 175 7.52 -11.04 -7.08
CA GLY A 175 6.19 -10.71 -7.60
C GLY A 175 5.42 -11.86 -8.25
N VAL A 176 5.92 -13.09 -8.18
CA VAL A 176 5.20 -14.28 -8.66
C VAL A 176 3.82 -14.42 -7.99
N LEU A 177 3.72 -14.19 -6.69
CA LEU A 177 2.48 -14.22 -5.91
C LEU A 177 1.52 -13.10 -6.34
N VAL A 178 2.04 -11.92 -6.69
CA VAL A 178 1.24 -10.80 -7.20
C VAL A 178 0.64 -11.17 -8.55
N LEU A 179 1.45 -11.67 -9.49
CA LEU A 179 0.97 -12.10 -10.80
C LEU A 179 -0.02 -13.27 -10.71
N ARG A 180 0.28 -14.27 -9.86
CA ARG A 180 -0.59 -15.43 -9.64
C ARG A 180 -1.95 -15.03 -9.09
N ARG A 181 -2.00 -14.07 -8.15
CA ARG A 181 -3.25 -13.65 -7.50
C ARG A 181 -4.02 -12.60 -8.32
N TYR A 182 -3.31 -11.62 -8.89
CA TYR A 182 -3.92 -10.41 -9.48
C TYR A 182 -3.63 -10.24 -10.97
N GLY A 183 -3.00 -11.21 -11.64
CA GLY A 183 -2.65 -11.14 -13.06
C GLY A 183 -3.82 -10.69 -13.96
N HIS A 184 -5.04 -11.11 -13.61
CA HIS A 184 -6.27 -10.74 -14.32
C HIS A 184 -6.63 -9.24 -14.25
N LEU A 185 -6.02 -8.46 -13.35
CA LEU A 185 -6.21 -7.00 -13.25
C LEU A 185 -5.29 -6.22 -14.19
N PHE A 186 -4.22 -6.81 -14.72
CA PHE A 186 -3.27 -6.17 -15.65
C PHE A 186 -3.75 -6.24 -17.12
N LYS A 187 -5.01 -5.86 -17.38
CA LYS A 187 -5.62 -5.91 -18.72
C LYS A 187 -5.08 -4.78 -19.62
N GLY A 188 -4.94 -5.04 -20.92
CA GLY A 188 -4.59 -4.02 -21.93
C GLY A 188 -3.11 -3.61 -21.96
N THR A 189 -2.28 -4.13 -21.04
CA THR A 189 -0.85 -3.80 -20.89
C THR A 189 -0.03 -4.08 -22.15
N ARG A 190 -0.33 -5.16 -22.90
CA ARG A 190 0.43 -5.54 -24.11
C ARG A 190 0.42 -4.46 -25.20
N ARG A 191 -0.75 -3.87 -25.49
CA ARG A 191 -0.86 -2.84 -26.54
C ARG A 191 -0.32 -1.50 -26.07
N GLN A 192 -0.44 -1.20 -24.79
CA GLN A 192 0.19 -0.02 -24.19
C GLN A 192 1.72 -0.14 -24.22
N ALA A 193 2.27 -1.30 -23.92
CA ALA A 193 3.71 -1.56 -24.00
C ALA A 193 4.25 -1.38 -25.42
N ALA A 194 3.55 -1.89 -26.43
CA ALA A 194 3.93 -1.70 -27.83
C ALA A 194 3.92 -0.20 -28.24
N ARG A 195 2.92 0.57 -27.79
CA ARG A 195 2.84 2.01 -28.06
C ARG A 195 3.95 2.79 -27.35
N ALA A 196 4.22 2.48 -26.09
CA ALA A 196 5.29 3.11 -25.31
C ALA A 196 6.66 2.84 -25.93
N LEU A 197 6.89 1.64 -26.47
CA LEU A 197 8.11 1.33 -27.22
C LEU A 197 8.24 2.18 -28.49
N ASP A 198 7.17 2.31 -29.30
CA ASP A 198 7.20 3.16 -30.51
C ASP A 198 7.52 4.62 -30.16
N GLU A 199 6.88 5.16 -29.13
CA GLU A 199 7.10 6.53 -28.65
C GLU A 199 8.54 6.74 -28.16
N TYR A 200 9.09 5.80 -27.39
CA TYR A 200 10.47 5.86 -26.90
C TYR A 200 11.49 5.80 -28.05
N VAL A 201 11.30 4.89 -29.01
CA VAL A 201 12.19 4.77 -30.16
C VAL A 201 12.13 6.03 -31.03
N ARG A 202 10.93 6.56 -31.29
CA ARG A 202 10.73 7.77 -32.10
C ARG A 202 11.34 9.02 -31.46
N SER A 203 11.14 9.21 -30.15
CA SER A 203 11.72 10.34 -29.42
C SER A 203 13.25 10.28 -29.37
N THR A 204 13.83 9.10 -29.20
CA THR A 204 15.29 8.91 -29.23
C THR A 204 15.85 9.16 -30.64
N ALA A 205 15.15 8.68 -31.69
CA ALA A 205 15.56 8.89 -33.07
C ALA A 205 15.49 10.37 -33.50
N SER A 206 14.47 11.11 -33.06
CA SER A 206 14.34 12.55 -33.37
C SER A 206 15.41 13.40 -32.68
N VAL A 207 15.80 13.05 -31.44
CA VAL A 207 16.90 13.72 -30.73
C VAL A 207 18.23 13.47 -31.44
N SER A 208 18.50 12.23 -31.85
CA SER A 208 19.72 11.87 -32.60
C SER A 208 19.84 12.61 -33.95
N ALA A 209 18.72 12.75 -34.68
CA ALA A 209 18.67 13.49 -35.93
C ALA A 209 18.91 15.01 -35.75
N ALA A 210 18.36 15.60 -34.68
CA ALA A 210 18.56 17.01 -34.35
C ALA A 210 20.03 17.30 -33.97
N SER A 211 20.65 16.46 -33.13
CA SER A 211 22.06 16.61 -32.75
C SER A 211 23.03 16.42 -33.94
N THR A 212 22.66 15.60 -34.91
CA THR A 212 23.46 15.41 -36.14
C THR A 212 23.36 16.63 -37.07
N SER A 213 22.20 17.29 -37.11
CA SER A 213 21.99 18.50 -37.92
C SER A 213 22.71 19.73 -37.34
N GLU A 214 22.73 19.91 -36.02
CA GLU A 214 23.49 20.99 -35.36
C GLU A 214 25.01 20.82 -35.49
N ALA A 215 25.52 19.58 -35.45
CA ALA A 215 26.94 19.32 -35.64
C ALA A 215 27.42 19.61 -37.08
N LEU A 216 26.54 19.44 -38.08
CA LEU A 216 26.83 19.75 -39.49
C LEU A 216 26.76 21.25 -39.79
N GLN A 217 25.96 22.03 -39.05
CA GLN A 217 25.86 23.49 -39.23
C GLN A 217 26.99 24.27 -38.53
N ASN A 218 27.64 23.70 -37.51
CA ASN A 218 28.74 24.35 -36.76
C ASN A 218 30.16 23.87 -37.17
N GLY A 219 30.31 23.24 -38.34
CA GLY A 219 31.62 22.82 -38.84
C GLY A 219 32.55 24.02 -39.11
N PRO A 220 33.88 23.90 -38.89
CA PRO A 220 34.78 25.04 -38.92
C PRO A 220 34.83 25.65 -40.32
N ALA A 221 34.54 26.95 -40.41
CA ALA A 221 34.74 27.74 -41.61
C ALA A 221 36.22 27.66 -42.00
N ARG A 222 36.51 27.00 -43.11
CA ARG A 222 37.86 26.88 -43.65
C ARG A 222 38.31 28.27 -44.13
N GLY A 223 39.27 28.85 -43.43
CA GLY A 223 40.08 29.99 -43.89
C GLY A 223 41.27 29.54 -44.72
#